data_AF-A0A8D9GFG1-F1
#
_entry.id   AF-A0A8D9GFG1-F1
#
_cell.length_a   1.000
_cell.length_b   1.000
_cell.length_c   1.000
_cell.angle_alpha   90.00
_cell.angle_beta   90.00
_cell.angle_gamma   90.00
#
_symmetry.space_group_name_H-M   'P 1'
#
loop_
_entity.id
_entity.type
_entity.pdbx_description
1 polymer ?
#
loop_
_entity_poly.entity_id
_entity_poly.type
_entity_poly.pdbx_seq_one_letter_code
_entity_poly.pdbx_strand_id
1 'polypeptide(L)' 'MMDPRRSWAARWLRIGKFAPGCYALAVSETLSEDMQSLCQEERVQYIPPKRI' A
#
# COMPACT_ATOMS: atom_id res chain seq x y z
N MET A 1 12.54 5.38 2.01
CA MET A 1 11.80 6.07 3.09
C MET A 1 12.35 5.63 4.44
N MET A 2 12.94 6.55 5.21
CA MET A 2 13.73 6.23 6.41
C MET A 2 12.91 6.25 7.71
N ASP A 3 11.99 7.20 7.90
CA ASP A 3 11.08 7.24 9.06
C ASP A 3 9.63 7.49 8.59
N PRO A 4 8.86 6.43 8.29
CA PRO A 4 7.48 6.55 7.81
C PRO A 4 6.53 7.22 8.82
N ARG A 5 6.75 7.05 10.12
CA ARG A 5 5.83 7.56 11.16
C ARG A 5 5.82 9.08 11.26
N ARG A 6 6.92 9.74 10.91
CA ARG A 6 7.08 11.20 11.00
C ARG A 6 7.01 11.91 9.64
N SER A 7 7.02 11.17 8.53
CA SER A 7 7.08 11.73 7.18
C SER A 7 5.72 12.14 6.64
N TRP A 8 5.61 13.37 6.13
CA TRP A 8 4.42 13.84 5.41
C TRP A 8 4.15 13.01 4.14
N ALA A 9 5.20 12.72 3.35
CA ALA A 9 5.08 11.91 2.14
C ALA A 9 4.56 10.49 2.46
N ALA A 10 5.00 9.91 3.58
CA ALA A 10 4.50 8.61 4.04
C ALA A 10 3.01 8.64 4.38
N ARG A 11 2.54 9.73 5.02
CA ARG A 11 1.13 9.92 5.34
C ARG A 11 0.29 10.07 4.07
N TRP A 12 0.77 10.85 3.11
CA TRP A 12 0.12 11.02 1.80
C TRP A 12 -0.02 9.68 1.06
N LEU A 13 1.05 8.89 1.05
CA LEU A 13 1.08 7.57 0.42
C LEU A 13 0.47 6.45 1.30
N ARG A 14 -0.06 6.78 2.48
CA ARG A 14 -0.67 5.84 3.44
C ARG A 14 0.26 4.73 3.96
N ILE A 15 1.57 4.91 3.87
CA ILE A 15 2.61 3.96 4.34
C ILE A 15 3.22 4.35 5.70
N GLY A 16 2.61 5.31 6.42
CA GLY A 16 3.17 5.83 7.67
C GLY A 16 3.32 4.81 8.83
N LYS A 17 2.69 3.64 8.72
CA LYS A 17 2.80 2.54 9.69
C LYS A 17 3.73 1.41 9.22
N PHE A 18 4.30 1.51 8.02
CA PHE A 18 5.07 0.42 7.40
C PHE A 18 6.55 0.52 7.79
N ALA A 19 7.32 -0.53 7.50
CA ALA A 19 8.74 -0.58 7.82
C ALA A 19 9.54 0.46 7.00
N PRO A 20 10.69 0.96 7.50
CA PRO A 20 11.63 1.71 6.67
C PRO A 20 12.08 0.91 5.45
N GLY A 21 12.17 1.54 4.28
CA GLY A 21 12.51 0.86 3.03
C GLY A 21 12.21 1.67 1.77
N CYS A 22 12.43 1.07 0.60
CA CYS A 22 12.10 1.66 -0.70
C CYS A 22 10.66 1.34 -1.09
N TYR A 23 9.92 2.35 -1.58
CA TYR A 23 8.52 2.24 -1.97
C TYR A 23 8.31 2.94 -3.32
N ALA A 24 7.37 2.42 -4.12
CA ALA A 24 6.96 3.04 -5.38
C ALA A 24 5.96 4.19 -5.13
N LEU A 25 5.96 5.20 -6.02
CA LEU A 25 4.97 6.30 -5.98
C LEU A 25 3.62 5.88 -6.56
N ALA A 26 3.63 4.98 -7.55
CA ALA A 26 2.46 4.40 -8.19
C ALA A 26 2.77 2.96 -8.60
N VAL A 27 1.72 2.14 -8.64
CA VAL A 27 1.76 0.76 -9.12
C VAL A 27 0.68 0.63 -10.19
N SER A 28 1.02 0.10 -11.36
CA SER A 28 0.10 0.09 -12.50
C SER A 28 -0.98 -0.99 -12.38
N GLU A 29 -0.57 -2.19 -11.99
CA GLU A 29 -1.42 -3.37 -12.02
C GLU A 29 -2.15 -3.59 -10.69
N THR A 30 -3.37 -4.12 -10.80
CA THR A 30 -4.12 -4.59 -9.64
C THR A 30 -3.74 -6.01 -9.28
N LEU A 31 -3.84 -6.34 -7.99
CA LEU A 31 -3.75 -7.69 -7.49
C LEU A 31 -4.81 -8.60 -8.17
N SER A 32 -4.51 -9.87 -8.43
CA SER A 32 -5.46 -10.82 -9.04
C SER A 32 -6.69 -11.07 -8.15
N GLU A 33 -7.81 -11.48 -8.74
CA GLU A 33 -9.07 -11.71 -8.02
C GLU A 33 -8.95 -12.74 -6.90
N ASP A 34 -8.24 -13.85 -7.14
CA ASP A 34 -7.99 -14.89 -6.12
C ASP A 34 -7.27 -14.31 -4.89
N MET A 35 -6.27 -13.46 -5.13
CA MET A 35 -5.48 -12.84 -4.05
C MET A 35 -6.27 -11.73 -3.34
N GLN A 36 -7.15 -11.01 -4.05
CA GLN A 36 -8.08 -10.08 -3.42
C GLN A 36 -9.08 -10.80 -2.50
N SER A 37 -9.56 -11.97 -2.92
CA SER A 37 -10.45 -12.82 -2.13
C SER A 37 -9.75 -13.29 -0.85
N LEU A 38 -8.50 -13.75 -0.96
CA LEU A 38 -7.67 -14.10 0.18
C LEU A 38 -7.49 -12.93 1.16
N CYS A 39 -7.22 -11.71 0.65
CA CYS A 39 -7.15 -10.53 1.52
C CYS A 39 -8.44 -10.30 2.30
N GLN A 40 -9.60 -10.48 1.67
CA GLN A 40 -10.90 -10.32 2.32
C GLN A 40 -11.14 -11.38 3.41
N GLU A 41 -10.82 -12.64 3.13
CA GLU A 41 -10.91 -13.75 4.10
C GLU A 41 -10.05 -13.48 5.35
N GLU A 42 -8.83 -13.01 5.14
CA GLU A 42 -7.87 -12.65 6.20
C GLU A 42 -8.16 -11.28 6.85
N ARG A 43 -9.26 -10.61 6.47
CA ARG A 43 -9.66 -9.27 6.96
C ARG A 43 -8.59 -8.20 6.73
N VAL A 44 -7.81 -8.35 5.67
CA VAL A 44 -6.84 -7.37 5.19
C VAL A 44 -7.52 -6.50 4.14
N GLN A 45 -7.63 -5.20 4.43
CA GLN A 45 -8.20 -4.26 3.47
C GLN A 45 -7.23 -4.03 2.30
N TYR A 46 -7.53 -4.64 1.14
CA TYR A 46 -6.87 -4.30 -0.11
C TYR A 46 -7.44 -3.00 -0.69
N ILE A 47 -6.54 -2.15 -1.19
CA ILE A 47 -6.89 -0.86 -1.79
C ILE A 47 -6.20 -0.82 -3.15
N PRO A 48 -6.95 -0.93 -4.26
CA PRO A 48 -6.34 -0.98 -5.58
C PRO A 48 -5.62 0.33 -5.90
N PRO A 49 -4.54 0.28 -6.70
CA PRO A 49 -3.85 1.49 -7.16
C PRO A 49 -4.79 2.42 -7.91
N LYS A 50 -4.59 3.73 -7.74
CA LYS A 50 -5.31 4.72 -8.56
C LYS A 50 -4.77 4.66 -9.98
N ARG A 51 -5.65 4.43 -10.96
CA ARG A 51 -5.30 4.64 -12.37
C ARG A 51 -5.07 6.13 -12.59
N ILE A 52 -3.93 6.47 -13.19
CA ILE A 52 -3.53 7.84 -13.56
C ILE A 52 -3.91 8.05 -15.01
#